data_AF-A0A353HX53-F1
#
_entry.id   AF-A0A353HX53-F1
#
_cell.length_a   1.000
_cell.length_b   1.000
_cell.length_c   1.000
_cell.angle_alpha   90.00
_cell.angle_beta   90.00
_cell.angle_gamma   90.00
#
_symmetry.space_group_name_H-M   'P 1'
#
loop_
_entity.id
_entity.type
_entity.pdbx_description
1 polymer ?
#
loop_
_entity_poly.entity_id
_entity_poly.type
_entity_poly.pdbx_seq_one_letter_code
_entity_poly.pdbx_strand_id
1 'polypeptide(L)' 'MESLNALIDRRSGWNISFSRGINDAGQIVADGFRNGVQYAVRLDLIRPHALGAAPVEAED' A
#
# COMPACT_ATOMS: atom_id res chain seq x y z
N MET A 1 2.96 6.91 13.76
CA MET A 1 2.03 6.63 12.65
C MET A 1 2.77 6.98 11.35
N GLU A 2 3.05 6.01 10.50
CA GLU A 2 3.72 6.26 9.21
C GLU A 2 2.70 6.65 8.13
N SER A 3 3.14 7.49 7.19
CA SER A 3 2.30 7.92 6.06
C SER A 3 2.22 6.82 5.00
N LEU A 4 1.02 6.52 4.48
CA LEU A 4 0.86 5.61 3.34
C LEU A 4 1.61 6.09 2.09
N ASN A 5 1.88 7.40 1.99
CA ASN A 5 2.68 7.96 0.92
C ASN A 5 4.15 7.48 0.94
N ALA A 6 4.63 6.96 2.07
CA ALA A 6 5.96 6.37 2.17
C ALA A 6 6.03 4.98 1.50
N LEU A 7 4.87 4.34 1.27
CA LEU A 7 4.77 2.97 0.77
C LEU A 7 4.35 2.88 -0.72
N ILE A 8 4.12 4.02 -1.36
CA ILE A 8 3.82 4.10 -2.79
C ILE A 8 5.01 4.71 -3.55
N ASP A 9 5.11 4.43 -4.86
CA ASP A 9 6.09 5.09 -5.70
C ASP A 9 5.86 6.61 -5.69
N ARG A 10 6.87 7.37 -5.24
CA ARG A 10 6.84 8.84 -5.22
C ARG A 10 6.67 9.46 -6.61
N ARG A 11 7.04 8.74 -7.68
CA ARG A 11 6.89 9.19 -9.08
C ARG A 11 5.49 8.92 -9.64
N SER A 12 4.62 8.24 -8.91
CA SER A 12 3.26 7.91 -9.36
C SER A 12 2.35 9.14 -9.52
N GLY A 13 2.70 10.26 -8.86
CA GLY A 13 1.92 11.49 -8.83
C GLY A 13 0.67 11.41 -7.95
N TRP A 14 0.53 10.35 -7.17
CA TRP A 14 -0.55 10.19 -6.20
C TRP A 14 -0.17 10.78 -4.84
N ASN A 15 -1.10 11.48 -4.23
CA ASN A 15 -1.06 11.86 -2.83
C ASN A 15 -2.24 11.20 -2.11
N ILE A 16 -1.95 10.30 -1.17
CA ILE A 16 -2.96 9.59 -0.38
C ILE A 16 -3.25 10.39 0.88
N SER A 17 -4.51 10.78 1.09
CA SER A 17 -4.90 11.67 2.19
C SER A 17 -5.52 10.92 3.36
N PHE A 18 -6.46 10.00 3.11
CA PHE A 18 -7.20 9.28 4.14
C PHE A 18 -7.41 7.82 3.78
N SER A 19 -6.89 6.92 4.62
CA SER A 19 -7.26 5.50 4.58
C SER A 19 -8.67 5.30 5.12
N ARG A 20 -9.49 4.55 4.41
CA ARG A 20 -10.89 4.27 4.75
C ARG A 20 -11.09 2.85 5.31
N GLY A 21 -10.21 1.92 4.97
CA GLY A 21 -10.27 0.55 5.46
C GLY A 21 -9.21 -0.34 4.83
N ILE A 22 -9.10 -1.55 5.37
CA ILE A 22 -8.23 -2.63 4.89
C ILE A 22 -9.04 -3.92 4.82
N ASN A 23 -8.79 -4.77 3.82
CA ASN A 23 -9.39 -6.10 3.73
C ASN A 23 -8.37 -7.20 4.12
N ASP A 24 -8.82 -8.46 4.21
CA ASP A 24 -7.99 -9.60 4.60
C ASP A 24 -6.82 -9.87 3.65
N ALA A 25 -6.92 -9.42 2.39
CA ALA A 25 -5.84 -9.49 1.41
C ALA A 25 -4.75 -8.41 1.65
N GLY A 26 -4.92 -7.53 2.65
CA GLY A 26 -4.01 -6.44 2.95
C GLY A 26 -4.12 -5.24 1.99
N GLN A 27 -5.19 -5.17 1.20
CA GLN A 27 -5.45 -4.03 0.30
C GLN A 27 -6.11 -2.91 1.09
N ILE A 28 -5.71 -1.68 0.80
CA ILE A 28 -6.23 -0.49 1.48
C ILE A 28 -7.13 0.29 0.52
N VAL A 29 -8.33 0.63 0.97
CA VAL A 29 -9.19 1.60 0.27
C VAL A 29 -8.96 2.99 0.87
N ALA A 30 -8.79 4.01 0.02
CA ALA A 30 -8.42 5.35 0.45
C ALA A 30 -8.95 6.44 -0.49
N ASP A 31 -8.91 7.68 0.00
CA ASP A 31 -8.98 8.87 -0.84
C ASP A 31 -7.58 9.23 -1.35
N GLY A 32 -7.47 9.41 -2.66
CA GLY A 32 -6.23 9.80 -3.34
C GLY A 32 -6.43 11.00 -4.24
N PHE A 33 -5.43 11.87 -4.29
CA PHE A 33 -5.40 13.02 -5.19
C PHE A 33 -4.38 12.81 -6.30
N ARG A 34 -4.77 13.17 -7.52
CA ARG A 34 -3.87 13.26 -8.67
C ARG A 34 -4.16 14.55 -9.43
N ASN A 35 -3.15 15.40 -9.56
CA ASN A 35 -3.28 16.72 -10.19
C ASN A 35 -4.43 17.57 -9.62
N GLY A 36 -4.64 17.50 -8.30
CA GLY A 36 -5.69 18.26 -7.60
C GLY A 36 -7.09 17.63 -7.65
N VAL A 37 -7.31 16.55 -8.39
CA VAL A 37 -8.59 15.84 -8.46
C VAL A 37 -8.59 14.65 -7.50
N GLN A 38 -9.69 14.49 -6.75
CA GLN A 38 -9.87 13.39 -5.79
C GLN A 38 -10.46 12.15 -6.48
N TYR A 39 -9.98 10.98 -6.08
CA TYR A 39 -10.44 9.66 -6.52
C TYR A 39 -10.55 8.71 -5.32
N ALA A 40 -11.50 7.78 -5.42
CA ALA A 40 -11.44 6.55 -4.63
C ALA A 40 -10.34 5.66 -5.22
N VAL A 41 -9.40 5.21 -4.39
CA VAL A 41 -8.27 4.38 -4.82
C VAL A 41 -8.18 3.10 -3.99
N ARG A 42 -7.69 2.04 -4.64
CA ARG A 42 -7.24 0.80 -3.99
C ARG A 42 -5.71 0.77 -4.05
N LEU A 43 -5.07 0.63 -2.89
CA LEU A 43 -3.63 0.43 -2.80
C LEU A 43 -3.33 -1.06 -2.63
N ASP A 44 -2.65 -1.61 -3.62
CA ASP A 44 -1.95 -2.89 -3.51
C ASP A 44 -0.51 -2.57 -3.11
N LEU A 45 -0.20 -2.73 -1.82
CA LEU A 45 1.14 -2.47 -1.33
C LEU A 45 2.10 -3.47 -1.98
N ILE A 46 2.99 -2.98 -2.84
CA ILE A 46 4.14 -3.77 -3.28
C ILE A 46 4.99 -3.92 -2.01
N ARG A 47 4.93 -5.06 -1.33
CA ARG A 47 5.82 -5.32 -0.20
C ARG A 47 7.24 -5.41 -0.76
N PRO A 48 8.13 -4.43 -0.56
CA PRO A 48 9.51 -4.57 -1.04
C PRO A 48 10.26 -5.65 -0.25
N HIS A 49 9.66 -6.16 0.82
CA HIS A 49 10.25 -7.06 1.80
C HIS A 49 9.69 -8.50 1.74
N ALA A 50 8.77 -8.80 0.81
CA ALA A 50 8.25 -10.17 0.63
C ALA A 50 9.18 -11.07 -0.19
N LEU A 51 10.31 -10.55 -0.70
CA LEU A 51 11.35 -11.33 -1.38
C LEU A 51 12.34 -12.01 -0.41
N GLY A 52 12.10 -11.95 0.91
CA GLY A 52 13.02 -12.49 1.93
C GLY A 52 12.44 -13.57 2.84
N ALA A 53 11.22 -14.04 2.64
CA ALA A 53 10.75 -15.25 3.31
C ALA A 53 11.30 -16.45 2.53
N ALA A 54 12.53 -16.85 2.85
CA ALA A 54 12.99 -18.21 2.57
C ALA A 54 11.92 -19.20 3.09
N PRO A 55 11.71 -20.34 2.42
CA PRO A 55 10.83 -21.36 2.97
C PRO A 55 11.35 -21.68 4.36
N VAL A 56 10.50 -21.53 5.38
CA VAL A 56 10.76 -22.18 6.65
C VAL A 56 10.83 -23.67 6.33
N GLU A 57 12.03 -24.23 6.34
CA GLU A 57 12.20 -25.68 6.39
C GLU A 57 11.43 -26.13 7.63
N ALA A 58 10.42 -26.96 7.40
CA ALA A 58 9.80 -27.72 8.47
C ALA A 58 10.89 -28.65 9.01
N GLU A 59 11.44 -28.31 10.17
CA GLU A 59 12.18 -29.28 10.97
C GLU A 59 11.17 -30.18 11.71
N ASP A 60 11.45 -31.48 11.69
CA ASP A 60 10.60 -32.65 11.97
C ASP A 60 9.81 -32.67 13.31
#